data_AF-A0A8J8B5G5-F1
#
_entry.id   AF-A0A8J8B5G5-F1
#
_cell.length_a   1.000
_cell.length_b   1.000
_cell.length_c   1.000
_cell.angle_alpha   90.00
_cell.angle_beta   90.00
_cell.angle_gamma   90.00
#
_symmetry.space_group_name_H-M   'P 1'
#
loop_
_entity.id
_entity.type
_entity.pdbx_description
1 polymer ?
#
loop_
_entity_poly.entity_id
_entity_poly.type
_entity_poly.pdbx_seq_one_letter_code
_entity_poly.pdbx_strand_id
1 'polypeptide(L)'
;MAESIMKILFRPDEFFEEHAGKEPALGLPFGIVLIYAALSAILGYQMTVLMAPMYASIAEGYEGIIIFFGAAGGFVSAIIFWIIASVIFYLLSMIFKGEGSMKKVLEAVGYGIAPLIASVGIAIIWLSMIADQIITPVIRDFMDPAAVDTALEAFMAQPAMAEYTLLQTVLSIVFMIWAANIWYSGMRYARKLTARDAAYTVFIPVGLYLIITIISVGVL
;
A
#
# COMPACT_ATOMS: atom_id res chain seq x y z
N MET A 1 -0.27 -9.93 23.27
CA MET A 1 -0.36 -9.08 22.05
C MET A 1 0.55 -9.60 20.94
N ALA A 2 1.86 -9.77 21.17
CA ALA A 2 2.80 -10.31 20.17
C ALA A 2 2.41 -11.71 19.64
N GLU A 3 1.99 -12.62 20.52
CA GLU A 3 1.54 -13.97 20.14
C GLU A 3 0.33 -13.94 19.19
N SER A 4 -0.58 -12.97 19.38
CA SER A 4 -1.74 -12.78 18.51
C SER A 4 -1.36 -12.23 17.13
N ILE A 5 -0.38 -11.32 17.04
CA ILE A 5 0.10 -10.80 15.75
C ILE A 5 0.84 -11.88 14.96
N MET A 6 1.68 -12.69 15.63
CA MET A 6 2.34 -13.82 14.98
C MET A 6 1.33 -14.81 14.41
N LYS A 7 0.26 -15.11 15.15
CA LYS A 7 -0.80 -15.99 14.66
C LYS A 7 -1.51 -15.40 13.44
N ILE A 8 -1.78 -14.10 13.41
CA ILE A 8 -2.35 -13.43 12.23
C ILE A 8 -1.44 -13.58 11.00
N LEU A 9 -0.14 -13.34 11.17
CA LEU A 9 0.81 -13.32 10.05
C LEU A 9 1.07 -14.72 9.47
N PHE A 10 1.14 -15.75 10.30
CA PHE A 10 1.59 -17.08 9.87
C PHE A 10 0.51 -18.17 9.95
N ARG A 11 -0.56 -17.94 10.71
CA ARG A 11 -1.70 -18.87 10.88
C ARG A 11 -3.04 -18.10 10.85
N PRO A 12 -3.30 -17.33 9.78
CA PRO A 12 -4.46 -16.45 9.73
C PRO A 12 -5.80 -17.21 9.87
N ASP A 13 -5.90 -18.42 9.31
CA ASP A 13 -7.12 -19.23 9.39
C ASP A 13 -7.50 -19.56 10.84
N GLU A 14 -6.54 -20.10 11.62
CA GLU A 14 -6.72 -20.40 13.04
C GLU A 14 -7.08 -19.13 13.84
N PHE A 15 -6.41 -18.00 13.54
CA PHE A 15 -6.70 -16.75 14.21
C PHE A 15 -8.15 -16.28 13.95
N PHE A 16 -8.58 -16.24 12.69
CA PHE A 16 -9.91 -15.73 12.35
C PHE A 16 -11.03 -16.69 12.78
N GLU A 17 -10.79 -18.00 12.79
CA GLU A 17 -11.73 -18.98 13.34
C GLU A 17 -12.03 -18.71 14.82
N GLU A 18 -10.98 -18.55 15.64
CA GLU A 18 -11.11 -18.26 17.07
C GLU A 18 -11.79 -16.91 17.38
N HIS A 19 -11.80 -16.01 16.40
CA HIS A 19 -12.34 -14.65 16.53
C HIS A 19 -13.65 -14.45 15.76
N ALA A 20 -14.17 -15.48 15.09
CA ALA A 20 -15.36 -15.41 14.25
C ALA A 20 -16.62 -15.04 15.05
N GLY A 21 -16.77 -15.61 16.24
CA GLY A 21 -17.92 -15.36 17.14
C GLY A 21 -17.81 -14.10 17.99
N LYS A 22 -16.70 -13.36 17.92
CA LYS A 22 -16.48 -12.15 18.71
C LYS A 22 -16.98 -10.92 17.97
N GLU A 23 -17.53 -9.97 18.72
CA GLU A 23 -17.90 -8.64 18.19
C GLU A 23 -16.73 -7.98 17.47
N PRO A 24 -16.98 -7.18 16.41
CA PRO A 24 -15.91 -6.52 15.68
C PRO A 24 -15.09 -5.58 16.56
N ALA A 25 -13.78 -5.76 16.60
CA ALA A 25 -12.87 -4.96 17.40
C ALA A 25 -11.86 -4.22 16.51
N LEU A 26 -12.15 -2.96 16.18
CA LEU A 26 -11.33 -2.18 15.24
C LEU A 26 -10.07 -1.56 15.86
N GLY A 27 -9.91 -1.56 17.19
CA GLY A 27 -8.80 -0.85 17.84
C GLY A 27 -7.41 -1.31 17.37
N LEU A 28 -7.16 -2.62 17.38
CA LEU A 28 -5.88 -3.17 16.92
C LEU A 28 -5.69 -3.09 15.40
N PRO A 29 -6.66 -3.49 14.54
CA PRO A 29 -6.59 -3.28 13.10
C PRO A 29 -6.33 -1.82 12.71
N PHE A 30 -7.00 -0.87 13.36
CA PHE A 30 -6.81 0.54 13.13
C PHE A 30 -5.40 1.00 13.52
N GLY A 31 -4.86 0.50 14.64
CA GLY A 31 -3.46 0.74 15.02
C GLY A 31 -2.46 0.25 13.98
N ILE A 32 -2.67 -0.93 13.40
CA ILE A 32 -1.84 -1.47 12.31
C ILE A 32 -1.90 -0.55 11.08
N VAL A 33 -3.11 -0.13 10.68
CA VAL A 33 -3.31 0.78 9.55
C VAL A 33 -2.66 2.13 9.81
N LEU A 34 -2.73 2.67 11.03
CA LEU A 34 -2.07 3.92 11.39
C LEU A 34 -0.55 3.83 11.32
N ILE A 35 0.04 2.71 11.74
CA ILE A 35 1.49 2.48 11.60
C ILE A 35 1.86 2.45 10.11
N TYR A 36 1.12 1.70 9.31
CA TYR A 36 1.33 1.66 7.86
C TYR A 36 1.19 3.05 7.23
N ALA A 37 0.16 3.81 7.59
CA ALA A 37 -0.06 5.16 7.09
C ALA A 37 1.06 6.14 7.49
N ALA A 38 1.55 6.07 8.72
CA ALA A 38 2.67 6.89 9.17
C ALA A 38 3.95 6.58 8.39
N LEU A 39 4.25 5.30 8.13
CA LEU A 39 5.39 4.91 7.31
C LEU A 39 5.20 5.35 5.85
N SER A 40 4.02 5.21 5.29
CA SER A 40 3.71 5.72 3.94
C SER A 40 3.88 7.24 3.85
N ALA A 41 3.58 7.98 4.92
CA ALA A 41 3.84 9.42 5.00
C ALA A 41 5.35 9.73 4.98
N ILE A 42 6.16 8.95 5.70
CA ILE A 42 7.62 9.08 5.69
C ILE A 42 8.17 8.79 4.28
N LEU A 43 7.68 7.73 3.63
CA LEU A 43 8.11 7.41 2.28
C LEU A 43 7.71 8.51 1.28
N GLY A 44 6.47 9.02 1.38
CA GLY A 44 5.99 10.14 0.57
C GLY A 44 6.81 11.41 0.78
N TYR A 45 7.18 11.72 2.03
CA TYR A 45 8.11 12.78 2.37
C TYR A 45 9.47 12.59 1.69
N GLN A 46 10.09 11.40 1.83
CA GLN A 46 11.41 11.13 1.25
C GLN A 46 11.41 11.29 -0.28
N MET A 47 10.43 10.70 -0.96
CA MET A 47 10.28 10.83 -2.41
C MET A 47 10.10 12.29 -2.84
N THR A 48 9.28 13.06 -2.13
CA THR A 48 9.05 14.47 -2.47
C THR A 48 10.23 15.37 -2.13
N VAL A 49 11.02 15.06 -1.11
CA VAL A 49 12.30 15.75 -0.86
C VAL A 49 13.27 15.54 -2.02
N LEU A 50 13.38 14.31 -2.56
CA LEU A 50 14.22 14.03 -3.72
C LEU A 50 13.75 14.80 -4.96
N MET A 51 12.43 14.90 -5.15
CA MET A 51 11.87 15.61 -6.30
C MET A 51 11.79 17.13 -6.10
N ALA A 52 11.83 17.68 -4.88
CA ALA A 52 11.62 19.10 -4.62
C ALA A 52 12.53 20.04 -5.44
N PRO A 53 13.85 19.77 -5.61
CA PRO A 53 14.73 20.60 -6.43
C PRO A 53 14.30 20.70 -7.90
N MET A 54 13.53 19.72 -8.40
CA MET A 54 12.96 19.76 -9.75
C MET A 54 12.10 21.01 -9.97
N TYR A 55 11.47 21.50 -8.89
CA TYR A 55 10.51 22.59 -8.85
C TYR A 55 11.07 23.92 -8.35
N ALA A 56 12.40 24.02 -8.19
CA ALA A 56 13.07 25.21 -7.67
C ALA A 56 12.84 26.48 -8.51
N SER A 57 12.46 26.37 -9.79
CA SER A 57 12.24 27.51 -10.69
C SER A 57 10.82 28.11 -10.62
N ILE A 58 9.87 27.49 -9.91
CA ILE A 58 8.48 27.96 -9.83
C ILE A 58 8.37 29.20 -8.94
N ALA A 59 8.66 29.04 -7.65
CA ALA A 59 8.55 30.08 -6.65
C ALA A 59 9.29 29.67 -5.37
N GLU A 60 9.81 30.67 -4.65
CA GLU A 60 10.39 30.45 -3.32
C GLU A 60 9.34 29.83 -2.38
N GLY A 61 9.75 28.80 -1.62
CA GLY A 61 8.87 28.08 -0.69
C GLY A 61 7.97 27.02 -1.31
N TYR A 62 7.93 26.89 -2.65
CA TYR A 62 7.13 25.86 -3.32
C TYR A 62 7.58 24.43 -3.00
N GLU A 63 8.88 24.23 -2.75
CA GLU A 63 9.46 22.96 -2.30
C GLU A 63 8.81 22.44 -1.02
N GLY A 64 8.60 23.32 -0.02
CA GLY A 64 7.96 22.96 1.24
C GLY A 64 6.50 22.54 1.07
N ILE A 65 5.79 23.14 0.10
CA ILE A 65 4.41 22.77 -0.24
C ILE A 65 4.36 21.36 -0.80
N ILE A 66 5.22 21.04 -1.78
CA ILE A 66 5.28 19.71 -2.38
C ILE A 66 5.62 18.65 -1.33
N ILE A 67 6.60 18.91 -0.47
CA ILE A 67 7.02 18.00 0.59
C ILE A 67 5.86 17.71 1.56
N PHE A 68 5.13 18.75 1.98
CA PHE A 68 3.97 18.60 2.85
C PHE A 68 2.88 17.73 2.20
N PHE A 69 2.53 18.02 0.94
CA PHE A 69 1.52 17.25 0.22
C PHE A 69 1.97 15.82 -0.10
N GLY A 70 3.27 15.58 -0.29
CA GLY A 70 3.83 14.23 -0.41
C GLY A 70 3.61 13.40 0.85
N ALA A 71 3.98 13.96 2.01
CA ALA A 71 3.78 13.30 3.29
C ALA A 71 2.29 13.07 3.60
N ALA A 72 1.46 14.12 3.44
CA ALA A 72 0.02 14.04 3.66
C ALA A 72 -0.64 13.04 2.69
N GLY A 73 -0.23 13.05 1.43
CA GLY A 73 -0.68 12.12 0.40
C GLY A 73 -0.37 10.67 0.76
N GLY A 74 0.86 10.38 1.22
CA GLY A 74 1.25 9.05 1.69
C GLY A 74 0.40 8.56 2.87
N PHE A 75 0.15 9.43 3.86
CA PHE A 75 -0.69 9.10 5.01
C PHE A 75 -2.14 8.82 4.61
N VAL A 76 -2.74 9.73 3.86
CA VAL A 76 -4.16 9.68 3.49
C VAL A 76 -4.44 8.53 2.53
N SER A 77 -3.58 8.31 1.54
CA SER A 77 -3.72 7.22 0.57
C SER A 77 -3.72 5.84 1.24
N ALA A 78 -2.90 5.63 2.27
CA ALA A 78 -2.87 4.36 3.03
C ALA A 78 -4.19 4.08 3.76
N ILE A 79 -4.81 5.10 4.37
CA ILE A 79 -6.11 4.97 5.03
C ILE A 79 -7.22 4.73 4.00
N ILE A 80 -7.20 5.49 2.90
CA ILE A 80 -8.15 5.32 1.79
C ILE A 80 -8.04 3.91 1.20
N PHE A 81 -6.83 3.39 1.01
CA PHE A 81 -6.60 2.04 0.51
C PHE A 81 -7.26 0.98 1.40
N TRP A 82 -7.08 1.06 2.72
CA TRP A 82 -7.73 0.14 3.66
C TRP A 82 -9.26 0.17 3.55
N ILE A 83 -9.85 1.37 3.45
CA ILE A 83 -11.30 1.53 3.30
C ILE A 83 -11.78 0.98 1.96
N ILE A 84 -11.11 1.34 0.85
CA ILE A 84 -11.48 0.89 -0.50
C ILE A 84 -11.39 -0.63 -0.60
N ALA A 85 -10.29 -1.25 -0.16
CA ALA A 85 -10.15 -2.70 -0.16
C ALA A 85 -11.26 -3.39 0.63
N SER A 86 -11.60 -2.84 1.81
CA SER A 86 -12.71 -3.33 2.64
C SER A 86 -14.04 -3.22 1.93
N VAL A 87 -14.31 -2.09 1.27
CA VAL A 87 -15.56 -1.88 0.52
C VAL A 87 -15.64 -2.85 -0.65
N ILE A 88 -14.58 -3.00 -1.43
CA ILE A 88 -14.52 -3.94 -2.56
C ILE A 88 -14.82 -5.37 -2.09
N PHE A 89 -14.14 -5.85 -1.04
CA PHE A 89 -14.38 -7.20 -0.53
C PHE A 89 -15.79 -7.37 0.04
N TYR A 90 -16.31 -6.35 0.74
CA TYR A 90 -17.68 -6.38 1.23
C TYR A 90 -18.68 -6.48 0.08
N LEU A 91 -18.54 -5.63 -0.96
CA LEU A 91 -19.42 -5.63 -2.13
C LEU A 91 -19.36 -6.96 -2.89
N LEU A 92 -18.16 -7.48 -3.17
CA LEU A 92 -17.99 -8.75 -3.88
C LEU A 92 -18.55 -9.92 -3.06
N SER A 93 -18.37 -9.92 -1.73
CA SER A 93 -18.93 -10.97 -0.87
C SER A 93 -20.46 -11.07 -0.93
N MET A 94 -21.16 -9.97 -1.27
CA MET A 94 -22.63 -9.97 -1.38
C MET A 94 -23.12 -10.81 -2.56
N ILE A 95 -22.35 -10.91 -3.64
CA ILE A 95 -22.67 -11.78 -4.80
C ILE A 95 -22.75 -13.24 -4.35
N PHE A 96 -21.91 -13.61 -3.39
CA PHE A 96 -21.84 -14.94 -2.79
C PHE A 96 -22.70 -15.08 -1.53
N LYS A 97 -23.64 -14.14 -1.29
CA LYS A 97 -24.57 -14.14 -0.15
C LYS A 97 -23.86 -14.12 1.22
N GLY A 98 -22.69 -13.48 1.31
CA GLY A 98 -21.98 -13.34 2.57
C GLY A 98 -22.82 -12.64 3.66
N GLU A 99 -22.66 -13.08 4.90
CA GLU A 99 -23.34 -12.56 6.08
C GLU A 99 -22.37 -11.92 7.06
N GLY A 100 -22.78 -10.88 7.78
CA GLY A 100 -21.92 -10.18 8.74
C GLY A 100 -21.77 -8.70 8.41
N SER A 101 -21.14 -7.95 9.31
CA SER A 101 -21.08 -6.49 9.21
C SER A 101 -19.86 -6.00 8.43
N MET A 102 -19.98 -4.82 7.83
CA MET A 102 -18.85 -4.10 7.23
C MET A 102 -17.72 -3.86 8.24
N LYS A 103 -18.05 -3.70 9.54
CA LYS A 103 -17.05 -3.58 10.61
C LYS A 103 -16.16 -4.82 10.73
N LYS A 104 -16.73 -6.03 10.56
CA LYS A 104 -15.95 -7.29 10.60
C LYS A 104 -15.03 -7.43 9.38
N VAL A 105 -15.45 -6.89 8.22
CA VAL A 105 -14.58 -6.79 7.04
C VAL A 105 -13.46 -5.78 7.25
N LEU A 106 -13.75 -4.58 7.76
CA LEU A 106 -12.72 -3.59 8.11
C LEU A 106 -11.68 -4.15 9.09
N GLU A 107 -12.13 -4.91 10.10
CA GLU A 107 -11.25 -5.63 11.02
C GLU A 107 -10.35 -6.62 10.27
N ALA A 108 -10.93 -7.52 9.48
CA ALA A 108 -10.21 -8.53 8.71
C ALA A 108 -9.19 -7.92 7.73
N VAL A 109 -9.60 -6.88 7.00
CA VAL A 109 -8.72 -6.20 6.04
C VAL A 109 -7.61 -5.45 6.76
N GLY A 110 -7.91 -4.79 7.88
CA GLY A 110 -6.90 -4.06 8.66
C GLY A 110 -5.80 -4.97 9.21
N TYR A 111 -6.13 -6.20 9.61
CA TYR A 111 -5.12 -7.19 9.98
C TYR A 111 -4.22 -7.60 8.81
N GLY A 112 -4.77 -7.76 7.60
CA GLY A 112 -3.97 -8.09 6.43
C GLY A 112 -3.12 -6.94 5.89
N ILE A 113 -3.21 -5.73 6.45
CA ILE A 113 -2.25 -4.63 6.19
C ILE A 113 -0.91 -4.89 6.89
N ALA A 114 -0.87 -5.73 7.94
CA ALA A 114 0.33 -5.94 8.74
C ALA A 114 1.59 -6.34 7.94
N PRO A 115 1.54 -7.26 6.95
CA PRO A 115 2.70 -7.56 6.11
C PRO A 115 3.21 -6.36 5.31
N LEU A 116 2.32 -5.44 4.89
CA LEU A 116 2.69 -4.28 4.07
C LEU A 116 3.57 -3.27 4.83
N ILE A 117 3.54 -3.29 6.17
CA ILE A 117 4.43 -2.49 7.03
C ILE A 117 5.89 -2.84 6.75
N ALA A 118 6.21 -4.13 6.57
CA ALA A 118 7.57 -4.55 6.24
C ALA A 118 7.99 -4.07 4.85
N SER A 119 7.08 -4.16 3.86
CA SER A 119 7.33 -3.65 2.50
C SER A 119 7.71 -2.16 2.50
N VAL A 120 6.90 -1.31 3.16
CA VAL A 120 7.17 0.13 3.20
C VAL A 120 8.41 0.47 4.04
N GLY A 121 8.66 -0.27 5.13
CA GLY A 121 9.86 -0.11 5.95
C GLY A 121 11.14 -0.40 5.17
N ILE A 122 11.16 -1.49 4.39
CA ILE A 122 12.30 -1.83 3.52
C ILE A 122 12.50 -0.74 2.45
N ALA A 123 11.42 -0.25 1.84
CA ALA A 123 11.48 0.81 0.83
C ALA A 123 12.08 2.12 1.39
N ILE A 124 11.66 2.54 2.58
CA ILE A 124 12.22 3.72 3.28
C ILE A 124 13.72 3.56 3.50
N ILE A 125 14.15 2.40 4.02
CA ILE A 125 15.56 2.13 4.30
C ILE A 125 16.36 2.17 2.99
N TRP A 126 15.89 1.47 1.95
CA TRP A 126 16.59 1.41 0.68
C TRP A 126 16.70 2.79 0.01
N LEU A 127 15.61 3.54 -0.04
CA LEU A 127 15.61 4.89 -0.62
C LEU A 127 16.63 5.79 0.09
N SER A 128 16.73 5.68 1.42
CA SER A 128 17.71 6.42 2.22
C SER A 128 19.16 6.05 1.89
N MET A 129 19.42 4.79 1.49
CA MET A 129 20.76 4.30 1.13
C MET A 129 21.23 4.74 -0.26
N ILE A 130 20.29 5.05 -1.16
CA ILE A 130 20.60 5.44 -2.54
C ILE A 130 20.35 6.94 -2.81
N ALA A 131 19.85 7.68 -1.82
CA ALA A 131 19.40 9.07 -1.98
C ALA A 131 20.50 10.00 -2.53
N ASP A 132 21.75 9.77 -2.13
CA ASP A 132 22.93 10.53 -2.57
C ASP A 132 23.36 10.21 -4.02
N GLN A 133 22.87 9.11 -4.59
CA GLN A 133 23.12 8.69 -5.97
C GLN A 133 22.12 9.28 -6.96
N ILE A 134 21.04 9.91 -6.47
CA ILE A 134 19.96 10.43 -7.29
C ILE A 134 20.24 11.89 -7.64
N ILE A 135 20.23 12.20 -8.93
CA ILE A 135 20.43 13.55 -9.46
C ILE A 135 19.09 14.11 -9.92
N THR A 136 18.58 15.15 -9.26
CA THR A 136 17.27 15.70 -9.60
C THR A 136 17.39 16.72 -10.74
N PRO A 137 16.78 16.49 -11.92
CA PRO A 137 16.78 17.47 -13.00
C PRO A 137 15.91 18.67 -12.62
N VAL A 138 16.33 19.88 -12.98
CA VAL A 138 15.56 21.10 -12.75
C VAL A 138 14.72 21.43 -13.97
N ILE A 139 13.41 21.56 -13.81
CA ILE A 139 12.52 22.00 -14.87
C ILE A 139 12.69 23.51 -15.03
N ARG A 140 13.06 23.96 -16.23
CA ARG A 140 13.29 25.39 -16.51
C ARG A 140 12.05 26.13 -16.97
N ASP A 141 11.16 25.44 -17.66
CA ASP A 141 9.87 25.96 -18.08
C ASP A 141 8.77 25.01 -17.61
N PHE A 142 8.08 25.41 -16.55
CA PHE A 142 6.99 24.63 -15.97
C PHE A 142 5.68 24.72 -16.75
N MET A 143 5.57 25.71 -17.64
CA MET A 143 4.39 25.90 -18.48
C MET A 143 4.47 25.06 -19.76
N ASP A 144 5.64 24.49 -20.06
CA ASP A 144 5.85 23.51 -21.12
C ASP A 144 5.67 22.08 -20.58
N PRO A 145 4.56 21.38 -20.91
CA PRO A 145 4.34 20.00 -20.48
C PRO A 145 5.47 19.06 -20.92
N ALA A 146 6.08 19.30 -22.09
CA ALA A 146 7.16 18.44 -22.58
C ALA A 146 8.44 18.55 -21.72
N ALA A 147 8.72 19.73 -21.17
CA ALA A 147 9.84 19.94 -20.26
C ALA A 147 9.63 19.21 -18.92
N VAL A 148 8.39 19.19 -18.43
CA VAL A 148 8.01 18.44 -17.22
C VAL A 148 8.16 16.94 -17.45
N ASP A 149 7.61 16.42 -18.54
CA ASP A 149 7.67 15.00 -18.87
C ASP A 149 9.13 14.53 -19.04
N THR A 150 9.94 15.30 -19.78
CA THR A 150 11.37 14.99 -19.98
C THR A 150 12.14 14.93 -18.66
N ALA A 151 11.86 15.84 -17.72
CA ALA A 151 12.54 15.85 -16.42
C ALA A 151 12.12 14.67 -15.56
N LEU A 152 10.83 14.30 -15.56
CA LEU A 152 10.34 13.13 -14.85
C LEU A 152 10.88 11.82 -15.43
N GLU A 153 10.92 11.69 -16.75
CA GLU A 153 11.52 10.54 -17.44
C GLU A 153 13.01 10.43 -17.11
N ALA A 154 13.76 11.54 -17.19
CA ALA A 154 15.17 11.56 -16.84
C ALA A 154 15.43 11.23 -15.35
N PHE A 155 14.52 11.64 -14.47
CA PHE A 155 14.58 11.27 -13.05
C PHE A 155 14.38 9.76 -12.85
N MET A 156 13.34 9.19 -13.47
CA MET A 156 12.99 7.78 -13.32
C MET A 156 13.95 6.83 -14.05
N ALA A 157 14.57 7.27 -15.14
CA ALA A 157 15.52 6.48 -15.94
C ALA A 157 16.89 6.31 -15.27
N GLN A 158 17.15 6.99 -14.14
CA GLN A 158 18.40 6.82 -13.41
C GLN A 158 18.55 5.40 -12.88
N PRO A 159 19.77 4.82 -12.90
CA PRO A 159 20.00 3.46 -12.42
C PRO A 159 19.49 3.22 -11.00
N ALA A 160 19.78 4.13 -10.07
CA ALA A 160 19.33 4.04 -8.68
C ALA A 160 17.78 4.04 -8.55
N MET A 161 17.10 4.84 -9.36
CA MET A 161 15.64 4.90 -9.38
C MET A 161 15.01 3.68 -10.04
N ALA A 162 15.61 3.15 -11.11
CA ALA A 162 15.17 1.93 -11.76
C ALA A 162 15.31 0.72 -10.82
N GLU A 163 16.44 0.59 -10.12
CA GLU A 163 16.68 -0.44 -9.11
C GLU A 163 15.69 -0.35 -7.95
N TYR A 164 15.47 0.87 -7.42
CA TYR A 164 14.48 1.12 -6.38
C TYR A 164 13.06 0.73 -6.82
N THR A 165 12.67 1.12 -8.04
CA THR A 165 11.34 0.80 -8.60
C THR A 165 11.16 -0.70 -8.75
N LEU A 166 12.17 -1.42 -9.25
CA LEU A 166 12.13 -2.87 -9.35
C LEU A 166 12.02 -3.54 -7.98
N LEU A 167 12.82 -3.12 -7.01
CA LEU A 167 12.75 -3.61 -5.64
C LEU A 167 11.36 -3.37 -5.04
N GLN A 168 10.85 -2.15 -5.14
CA GLN A 168 9.55 -1.77 -4.61
C GLN A 168 8.43 -2.58 -5.28
N THR A 169 8.54 -2.87 -6.57
CA THR A 169 7.62 -3.75 -7.29
C THR A 169 7.66 -5.17 -6.74
N VAL A 170 8.84 -5.77 -6.59
CA VAL A 170 9.00 -7.12 -6.04
C VAL A 170 8.45 -7.21 -4.61
N LEU A 171 8.80 -6.24 -3.75
CA LEU A 171 8.28 -6.16 -2.39
C LEU A 171 6.76 -6.04 -2.39
N SER A 172 6.21 -5.16 -3.22
CA SER A 172 4.75 -4.98 -3.32
C SER A 172 4.05 -6.28 -3.69
N ILE A 173 4.57 -7.05 -4.66
CA ILE A 173 3.99 -8.33 -5.08
C ILE A 173 4.04 -9.35 -3.93
N VAL A 174 5.23 -9.56 -3.34
CA VAL A 174 5.43 -10.56 -2.29
C VAL A 174 4.56 -10.27 -1.07
N PHE A 175 4.58 -9.02 -0.58
CA PHE A 175 3.81 -8.64 0.60
C PHE A 175 2.31 -8.51 0.33
N MET A 176 1.89 -8.19 -0.90
CA MET A 176 0.48 -8.21 -1.29
C MET A 176 -0.08 -9.64 -1.37
N ILE A 177 0.70 -10.60 -1.88
CA ILE A 177 0.29 -12.02 -1.85
C ILE A 177 0.15 -12.49 -0.40
N TRP A 178 1.06 -12.08 0.49
CA TRP A 178 0.94 -12.37 1.91
C TRP A 178 -0.33 -11.74 2.53
N ALA A 179 -0.56 -10.45 2.27
CA ALA A 179 -1.78 -9.76 2.70
C ALA A 179 -3.05 -10.47 2.20
N ALA A 180 -3.06 -10.91 0.94
CA ALA A 180 -4.18 -11.62 0.33
C ALA A 180 -4.47 -12.96 1.01
N ASN A 181 -3.46 -13.70 1.46
CA ASN A 181 -3.65 -14.93 2.23
C ASN A 181 -4.33 -14.65 3.59
N ILE A 182 -3.96 -13.55 4.25
CA ILE A 182 -4.59 -13.12 5.50
C ILE A 182 -6.03 -12.68 5.24
N TRP A 183 -6.26 -11.88 4.20
CA TRP A 183 -7.60 -11.43 3.80
C TRP A 183 -8.50 -12.58 3.37
N TYR A 184 -7.98 -13.59 2.67
CA TYR A 184 -8.71 -14.80 2.30
C TYR A 184 -9.31 -15.45 3.56
N SER A 185 -8.45 -15.73 4.55
CA SER A 185 -8.87 -16.30 5.82
C SER A 185 -9.86 -15.36 6.53
N GLY A 186 -9.54 -14.08 6.61
CA GLY A 186 -10.38 -13.07 7.24
C GLY A 186 -11.78 -12.99 6.64
N MET A 187 -11.91 -13.03 5.31
CA MET A 187 -13.19 -12.95 4.61
C MET A 187 -14.04 -14.22 4.77
N ARG A 188 -13.41 -15.41 4.89
CA ARG A 188 -14.14 -16.65 5.21
C ARG A 188 -14.96 -16.48 6.49
N TYR A 189 -14.33 -15.99 7.55
CA TYR A 189 -14.98 -15.89 8.85
C TYR A 189 -15.76 -14.58 9.04
N ALA A 190 -15.26 -13.45 8.52
CA ALA A 190 -15.92 -12.16 8.64
C ALA A 190 -17.24 -12.09 7.87
N ARG A 191 -17.34 -12.82 6.74
CA ARG A 191 -18.52 -12.85 5.87
C ARG A 191 -19.20 -14.21 5.78
N LYS A 192 -18.79 -15.17 6.62
CA LYS A 192 -19.27 -16.58 6.64
C LYS A 192 -19.27 -17.23 5.25
N LEU A 193 -18.25 -16.95 4.45
CA LEU A 193 -18.13 -17.46 3.09
C LEU A 193 -17.56 -18.89 3.09
N THR A 194 -17.93 -19.66 2.08
CA THR A 194 -17.19 -20.89 1.78
C THR A 194 -15.76 -20.55 1.37
N ALA A 195 -14.84 -21.52 1.50
CA ALA A 195 -13.45 -21.35 1.06
C ALA A 195 -13.37 -20.85 -0.40
N ARG A 196 -14.14 -21.46 -1.31
CA ARG A 196 -14.16 -21.05 -2.72
C ARG A 196 -14.62 -19.60 -2.90
N ASP A 197 -15.70 -19.21 -2.23
CA ASP A 197 -16.30 -17.89 -2.44
C ASP A 197 -15.45 -16.77 -1.80
N ALA A 198 -14.77 -17.06 -0.69
CA ALA A 198 -13.76 -16.17 -0.12
C ALA A 198 -12.54 -16.01 -1.05
N ALA A 199 -12.08 -17.10 -1.69
CA ALA A 199 -11.00 -17.04 -2.67
C ALA A 199 -11.36 -16.11 -3.84
N TYR A 200 -12.57 -16.21 -4.40
CA TYR A 200 -13.01 -15.29 -5.45
C TYR A 200 -13.14 -13.84 -4.97
N THR A 201 -13.65 -13.64 -3.76
CA THR A 201 -13.81 -12.30 -3.17
C THR A 201 -12.48 -11.57 -3.00
N VAL A 202 -11.39 -12.30 -2.70
CA VAL A 202 -10.08 -11.71 -2.41
C VAL A 202 -9.11 -11.82 -3.58
N PHE A 203 -8.91 -13.01 -4.15
CA PHE A 203 -7.86 -13.24 -5.14
C PHE A 203 -8.18 -12.67 -6.53
N ILE A 204 -9.45 -12.48 -6.90
CA ILE A 204 -9.79 -11.80 -8.16
C ILE A 204 -9.35 -10.33 -8.12
N PRO A 205 -9.81 -9.48 -7.17
CA PRO A 205 -9.39 -8.09 -7.13
C PRO A 205 -7.89 -7.93 -6.86
N VAL A 206 -7.30 -8.75 -5.99
CA VAL A 206 -5.84 -8.72 -5.76
C VAL A 206 -5.07 -9.16 -7.00
N GLY A 207 -5.49 -10.24 -7.66
CA GLY A 207 -4.86 -10.72 -8.88
C GLY A 207 -4.90 -9.67 -10.00
N LEU A 208 -6.03 -8.97 -10.15
CA LEU A 208 -6.15 -7.86 -11.10
C LEU A 208 -5.19 -6.72 -10.75
N TYR A 209 -5.13 -6.32 -9.47
CA TYR A 209 -4.18 -5.31 -9.00
C TYR A 209 -2.73 -5.70 -9.30
N LEU A 210 -2.35 -6.96 -9.03
CA LEU A 210 -1.00 -7.46 -9.30
C LEU A 210 -0.68 -7.48 -10.80
N ILE A 211 -1.61 -7.90 -11.65
CA ILE A 211 -1.43 -7.88 -13.12
C ILE A 211 -1.19 -6.45 -13.60
N ILE A 212 -2.02 -5.49 -13.16
CA ILE A 212 -1.87 -4.08 -13.52
C ILE A 212 -0.51 -3.55 -13.06
N THR A 213 -0.09 -3.91 -11.85
CA THR A 213 1.20 -3.49 -11.28
C THR A 213 2.36 -3.99 -12.14
N ILE A 214 2.37 -5.28 -12.50
CA ILE A 214 3.41 -5.89 -13.33
C ILE A 214 3.49 -5.25 -14.72
N ILE A 215 2.34 -5.01 -15.36
CA ILE A 215 2.26 -4.35 -16.67
C ILE A 215 2.77 -2.90 -16.58
N SER A 216 2.38 -2.16 -15.53
CA SER A 216 2.75 -0.75 -15.39
C SER A 216 4.26 -0.51 -15.24
N VAL A 217 5.00 -1.50 -14.74
CA VAL A 217 6.46 -1.42 -14.53
C VAL A 217 7.23 -1.98 -15.73
N GLY A 218 6.55 -2.49 -16.77
CA GLY A 218 7.20 -3.00 -17.99
C GLY A 218 7.93 -4.33 -17.79
N VAL A 219 7.50 -5.14 -16.81
CA VAL A 219 8.04 -6.50 -16.58
C VAL A 219 7.43 -7.53 -17.56
N LEU A 220 6.40 -7.13 -18.30
CA LEU A 220 5.76 -7.84 -19.42
C LEU A 220 5.60 -6.88 -20.60
#